data_AF-F9G9K7-F1
#
_entry.id   AF-F9G9K7-F1
#
_cell.length_a   1.000
_cell.length_b   1.000
_cell.length_c   1.000
_cell.angle_alpha   90.00
_cell.angle_beta   90.00
_cell.angle_gamma   90.00
#
_symmetry.space_group_name_H-M   'P 1'
#
loop_
_entity.id
_entity.type
_entity.pdbx_description
1 polymer ?
#
loop_
_entity_poly.entity_id
_entity_poly.type
_entity_poly.pdbx_seq_one_letter_code
_entity_poly.pdbx_strand_id
1 'polypeptide(L)'
;RQGVSKMEQQLRGASDEERFEIWRKQSFIGKLHNFCVWVNRSDQRRELLKQYVLTAYDEGSVECLYTRVLVDGGIRWNSAYAMIERALKLRHAIDLFFLNYNHIGKEYDISQDMLTPQDWIDLEHFLGILKPFKDLTRRMEGRANKAGLEGSHGSLYETIESLDVLFKELQEAG
;
A
#
# COMPACT_ATOMS: atom_id res chain seq x y z
N ARG A 1 -21.87 0.98 20.86
CA ARG A 1 -20.64 0.44 20.22
C ARG A 1 -20.54 1.08 18.84
N GLN A 2 -19.87 2.23 18.73
CA GLN A 2 -19.71 2.97 17.48
C GLN A 2 -18.49 2.44 16.71
N GLY A 3 -18.57 2.38 15.38
CA GLY A 3 -17.39 2.60 14.53
C GLY A 3 -16.76 1.41 13.83
N VAL A 4 -17.52 0.40 13.38
CA VAL A 4 -17.02 -0.52 12.34
C VAL A 4 -17.50 0.02 10.99
N SER A 5 -16.59 0.35 10.08
CA SER A 5 -16.93 0.93 8.77
C SER A 5 -17.85 -0.01 7.99
N LYS A 6 -18.68 0.53 7.08
CA LYS A 6 -19.58 -0.28 6.24
C LYS A 6 -18.83 -1.41 5.52
N MET A 7 -17.60 -1.14 5.08
CA MET A 7 -16.72 -2.10 4.43
C MET A 7 -16.23 -3.19 5.40
N GLU A 8 -15.80 -2.82 6.61
CA GLU A 8 -15.36 -3.79 7.62
C GLU A 8 -16.49 -4.73 8.05
N GLN A 9 -17.74 -4.27 8.03
CA GLN A 9 -18.90 -5.13 8.28
C GLN A 9 -19.10 -6.15 7.15
N GLN A 10 -18.96 -5.72 5.89
CA GLN A 10 -19.04 -6.61 4.72
C GLN A 10 -17.94 -7.68 4.76
N LEU A 11 -16.73 -7.32 5.19
CA LEU A 11 -15.60 -8.26 5.26
C LEU A 11 -15.76 -9.33 6.36
N ARG A 12 -16.55 -9.11 7.42
CA ARG A 12 -16.63 -10.04 8.58
C ARG A 12 -17.31 -11.38 8.29
N GLY A 13 -18.06 -11.49 7.19
CA GLY A 13 -18.74 -12.72 6.77
C GLY A 13 -18.44 -13.14 5.33
N ALA A 14 -17.63 -12.37 4.61
CA ALA A 14 -17.33 -12.62 3.22
C ALA A 14 -16.36 -13.80 3.05
N SER A 15 -16.65 -14.66 2.08
CA SER A 15 -15.73 -15.64 1.50
C SER A 15 -14.51 -14.94 0.89
N ASP A 16 -13.50 -15.73 0.51
CA ASP A 16 -12.27 -15.16 -0.06
C ASP A 16 -12.50 -14.42 -1.38
N GLU A 17 -13.32 -14.97 -2.27
CA GLU A 17 -13.68 -14.32 -3.54
C GLU A 17 -14.45 -13.01 -3.29
N GLU A 18 -15.45 -13.03 -2.41
CA GLU A 18 -16.22 -11.84 -2.03
C GLU A 18 -15.33 -10.77 -1.39
N ARG A 19 -14.32 -11.15 -0.59
CA ARG A 19 -13.35 -10.21 -0.03
C ARG A 19 -12.57 -9.51 -1.11
N PHE A 20 -12.05 -10.24 -2.09
CA PHE A 20 -11.34 -9.61 -3.20
C PHE A 20 -12.27 -8.69 -4.01
N GLU A 21 -13.53 -9.05 -4.25
CA GLU A 21 -14.50 -8.15 -4.89
C GLU A 21 -14.80 -6.88 -4.09
N ILE A 22 -14.97 -6.99 -2.76
CA ILE A 22 -15.19 -5.84 -1.86
C ILE A 22 -13.99 -4.89 -1.92
N TRP A 23 -12.78 -5.44 -1.92
CA TRP A 23 -11.54 -4.66 -2.02
C TRP A 23 -11.39 -4.03 -3.39
N ARG A 24 -11.64 -4.74 -4.50
CA ARG A 24 -11.54 -4.19 -5.86
C ARG A 24 -12.41 -2.94 -6.06
N LYS A 25 -13.57 -2.89 -5.39
CA LYS A 25 -14.47 -1.73 -5.40
C LYS A 25 -13.88 -0.48 -4.71
N GLN A 26 -12.77 -0.60 -3.99
CA GLN A 26 -12.03 0.51 -3.38
C GLN A 26 -10.97 1.13 -4.31
N SER A 27 -11.21 1.13 -5.62
CA SER A 27 -10.35 1.74 -6.63
C SER A 27 -8.94 1.12 -6.71
N PHE A 28 -7.94 1.89 -7.16
CA PHE A 28 -6.55 1.48 -7.34
C PHE A 28 -5.89 0.88 -6.09
N ILE A 29 -6.21 1.40 -4.90
CA ILE A 29 -5.68 0.87 -3.62
C ILE A 29 -6.19 -0.55 -3.39
N GLY A 30 -7.47 -0.78 -3.68
CA GLY A 30 -8.11 -2.08 -3.55
C GLY A 30 -7.52 -3.14 -4.47
N LYS A 31 -7.26 -2.77 -5.73
CA LYS A 31 -6.57 -3.63 -6.70
C LYS A 31 -5.17 -4.00 -6.23
N LEU A 32 -4.40 -3.02 -5.76
CA LEU A 32 -3.06 -3.27 -5.23
C LEU A 32 -3.08 -4.17 -3.99
N HIS A 33 -4.00 -3.93 -3.05
CA HIS A 33 -4.22 -4.79 -1.89
C HIS A 33 -4.46 -6.24 -2.32
N ASN A 34 -5.39 -6.44 -3.26
CA ASN A 34 -5.74 -7.75 -3.79
C ASN A 34 -4.53 -8.46 -4.35
N PHE A 35 -3.73 -7.79 -5.19
CA PHE A 35 -2.49 -8.35 -5.73
C PHE A 35 -1.53 -8.78 -4.61
N CYS A 36 -1.26 -7.90 -3.64
CA CYS A 36 -0.35 -8.19 -2.55
C CYS A 36 -0.82 -9.36 -1.66
N VAL A 37 -2.11 -9.43 -1.35
CA VAL A 37 -2.72 -10.55 -0.61
C VAL A 37 -2.63 -11.83 -1.42
N TRP A 38 -3.03 -11.79 -2.69
CA TRP A 38 -3.11 -12.97 -3.56
C TRP A 38 -1.74 -13.61 -3.79
N VAL A 39 -0.70 -12.80 -4.04
CA VAL A 39 0.69 -13.26 -4.18
C VAL A 39 1.18 -13.87 -2.86
N ASN A 40 0.94 -13.20 -1.74
CA ASN A 40 1.44 -13.66 -0.44
C ASN A 40 0.71 -14.88 0.15
N ARG A 41 -0.36 -15.37 -0.50
CA ARG A 41 -1.06 -16.59 -0.08
C ARG A 41 -0.43 -17.89 -0.61
N SER A 42 0.51 -17.82 -1.57
CA SER A 42 1.15 -19.03 -2.14
C SER A 42 2.64 -18.84 -2.38
N ASP A 43 3.44 -19.81 -1.95
CA ASP A 43 4.88 -19.85 -2.25
C ASP A 43 5.17 -19.86 -3.76
N GLN A 44 4.35 -20.57 -4.54
CA GLN A 44 4.50 -20.63 -5.99
C GLN A 44 4.30 -19.24 -6.61
N ARG A 45 3.32 -18.47 -6.13
CA ARG A 45 3.06 -17.09 -6.60
C ARG A 45 4.17 -16.14 -6.18
N ARG A 46 4.68 -16.28 -4.96
CA ARG A 46 5.84 -15.51 -4.48
C ARG A 46 7.07 -15.75 -5.34
N GLU A 47 7.38 -17.00 -5.64
CA GLU A 47 8.55 -17.33 -6.46
C GLU A 47 8.36 -16.86 -7.91
N LEU A 48 7.15 -16.96 -8.45
CA LEU A 48 6.83 -16.41 -9.77
C LEU A 48 7.05 -14.89 -9.83
N LEU A 49 6.52 -14.12 -8.87
CA LEU A 49 6.78 -12.67 -8.83
C LEU A 49 8.28 -12.37 -8.70
N LYS A 50 8.99 -13.13 -7.86
CA LYS A 50 10.44 -12.95 -7.66
C LYS A 50 11.23 -13.14 -8.95
N GLN A 51 10.83 -14.04 -9.85
CA GLN A 51 11.46 -14.18 -11.17
C GLN A 51 11.38 -12.87 -11.96
N TYR A 52 10.21 -12.23 -12.01
CA TYR A 52 10.06 -10.94 -12.69
C TYR A 52 10.78 -9.79 -11.99
N VAL A 53 10.91 -9.83 -10.65
CA VAL A 53 11.74 -8.86 -9.92
C VAL A 53 13.22 -9.00 -10.32
N LEU A 54 13.72 -10.23 -10.45
CA LEU A 54 15.09 -10.47 -10.91
C LEU A 54 15.29 -10.02 -12.35
N THR A 55 14.35 -10.33 -13.26
CA THR A 55 14.40 -9.84 -14.64
C THR A 55 14.45 -8.31 -14.71
N ALA A 56 13.56 -7.64 -13.98
CA ALA A 56 13.52 -6.17 -13.93
C ALA A 56 14.80 -5.57 -13.31
N TYR A 57 15.40 -6.26 -12.35
CA TYR A 57 16.67 -5.85 -11.75
C TYR A 57 17.83 -5.97 -12.75
N ASP A 58 17.91 -7.09 -13.47
CA ASP A 58 18.94 -7.32 -14.50
C ASP A 58 18.81 -6.34 -15.68
N GLU A 59 17.59 -5.90 -16.00
CA GLU A 59 17.30 -4.84 -16.96
C GLU A 59 17.62 -3.42 -16.44
N GLY A 60 17.90 -3.28 -15.14
CA GLY A 60 18.19 -2.00 -14.48
C GLY A 60 16.96 -1.12 -14.23
N SER A 61 15.75 -1.65 -14.40
CA SER A 61 14.48 -0.93 -14.17
C SER A 61 13.99 -1.00 -12.72
N VAL A 62 14.52 -1.94 -11.93
CA VAL A 62 14.32 -2.04 -10.49
C VAL A 62 15.68 -1.98 -9.79
N GLU A 63 15.90 -0.97 -8.97
CA GLU A 63 17.16 -0.81 -8.23
C GLU A 63 17.20 -1.65 -6.94
N CYS A 64 16.04 -2.01 -6.40
CA CYS A 64 15.90 -2.67 -5.10
C CYS A 64 15.36 -4.09 -5.24
N LEU A 65 16.16 -5.08 -4.82
CA LEU A 65 15.76 -6.51 -4.77
C LEU A 65 14.80 -6.81 -3.61
N TYR A 66 13.61 -6.21 -3.63
CA TYR A 66 12.55 -6.64 -2.73
C TYR A 66 11.95 -7.95 -3.25
N THR A 67 12.23 -9.06 -2.56
CA THR A 67 11.73 -10.39 -2.92
C THR A 67 10.26 -10.62 -2.55
N ARG A 68 9.61 -9.65 -1.91
CA ARG A 68 8.22 -9.75 -1.44
C ARG A 68 7.51 -8.41 -1.49
N VAL A 69 6.26 -8.41 -1.97
CA VAL A 69 5.31 -7.31 -1.79
C VAL A 69 4.81 -7.26 -0.35
N LEU A 70 4.52 -6.05 0.13
CA LEU A 70 3.95 -5.86 1.47
C LEU A 70 2.42 -5.89 1.37
N VAL A 71 1.77 -6.43 2.39
CA VAL A 71 0.31 -6.32 2.55
C VAL A 71 0.06 -5.27 3.63
N ASP A 72 -0.92 -4.40 3.43
CA ASP A 72 -1.37 -3.53 4.51
C ASP A 72 -2.02 -4.34 5.64
N GLY A 73 -1.94 -3.82 6.87
CA GLY A 73 -2.63 -4.42 8.03
C GLY A 73 -4.13 -4.06 8.08
N GLY A 74 -4.75 -3.71 6.97
CA GLY A 74 -6.09 -3.09 6.88
C GLY A 74 -6.04 -1.57 6.67
N ILE A 75 -7.04 -0.85 7.19
CA ILE A 75 -7.28 0.59 6.96
C ILE A 75 -6.34 1.50 7.77
N ARG A 76 -5.04 1.19 7.84
CA ARG A 76 -4.03 2.02 8.52
C ARG A 76 -3.09 2.64 7.49
N TRP A 77 -3.04 3.97 7.46
CA TRP A 77 -2.31 4.75 6.46
C TRP A 77 -0.80 4.43 6.42
N ASN A 78 -0.18 4.07 7.56
CA ASN A 78 1.23 3.67 7.63
C ASN A 78 1.53 2.38 6.84
N SER A 79 0.68 1.36 6.98
CA SER A 79 0.87 0.10 6.26
C SER A 79 0.46 0.22 4.79
N ALA A 80 -0.55 1.04 4.50
CA ALA A 80 -0.91 1.37 3.12
C ALA A 80 0.22 2.13 2.41
N TYR A 81 0.84 3.12 3.06
CA TYR A 81 2.02 3.83 2.54
C TYR A 81 3.13 2.83 2.20
N ALA A 82 3.48 1.93 3.12
CA ALA A 82 4.56 0.98 2.90
C ALA A 82 4.27 0.00 1.74
N MET A 83 3.02 -0.45 1.61
CA MET A 83 2.57 -1.26 0.49
C MET A 83 2.73 -0.52 -0.84
N ILE A 84 2.22 0.71 -0.92
CA ILE A 84 2.26 1.54 -2.13
C ILE A 84 3.71 1.90 -2.50
N GLU A 85 4.52 2.36 -1.53
CA GLU A 85 5.94 2.67 -1.73
C GLU A 85 6.71 1.47 -2.28
N ARG A 86 6.44 0.26 -1.78
CA ARG A 86 7.10 -0.94 -2.31
C ARG A 86 6.57 -1.31 -3.70
N ALA A 87 5.27 -1.22 -3.93
CA ALA A 87 4.68 -1.53 -5.22
C ALA A 87 5.23 -0.64 -6.34
N LEU A 88 5.37 0.66 -6.08
CA LEU A 88 5.96 1.61 -7.04
C LEU A 88 7.42 1.26 -7.39
N LYS A 89 8.22 0.86 -6.39
CA LYS A 89 9.60 0.38 -6.63
C LYS A 89 9.67 -0.94 -7.41
N LEU A 90 8.57 -1.69 -7.45
CA LEU A 90 8.44 -2.96 -8.16
C LEU A 90 7.54 -2.86 -9.39
N ARG A 91 7.16 -1.65 -9.82
CA ARG A 91 6.15 -1.42 -10.86
C ARG A 91 6.43 -2.24 -12.13
N HIS A 92 7.64 -2.14 -12.67
CA HIS A 92 8.01 -2.88 -13.89
C HIS A 92 7.89 -4.41 -13.71
N ALA A 93 8.32 -4.94 -12.56
CA ALA A 93 8.18 -6.37 -12.27
C ALA A 93 6.71 -6.81 -12.14
N ILE A 94 5.85 -5.94 -11.58
CA ILE A 94 4.40 -6.19 -11.47
C ILE A 94 3.74 -6.12 -12.86
N ASP A 95 4.12 -5.15 -13.69
CA ASP A 95 3.63 -5.05 -15.07
C ASP A 95 4.05 -6.28 -15.90
N LEU A 96 5.31 -6.73 -15.79
CA LEU A 96 5.79 -7.98 -16.40
C LEU A 96 5.05 -9.21 -15.89
N PHE A 97 4.78 -9.29 -14.58
CA PHE A 97 4.00 -10.37 -14.00
C PHE A 97 2.63 -10.47 -14.68
N PHE A 98 1.91 -9.34 -14.77
CA PHE A 98 0.56 -9.31 -15.35
C PHE A 98 0.56 -9.50 -16.87
N LEU A 99 1.58 -9.02 -17.58
CA LEU A 99 1.75 -9.24 -19.02
C LEU A 99 1.86 -10.74 -19.37
N ASN A 100 2.48 -11.52 -18.48
CA ASN A 100 2.71 -12.95 -18.68
C ASN A 100 1.75 -13.84 -17.87
N TYR A 101 0.80 -13.23 -17.14
CA TYR A 101 -0.13 -13.97 -16.30
C TYR A 101 -1.22 -14.62 -17.16
N ASN A 102 -1.41 -15.93 -16.97
CA ASN A 102 -2.50 -16.68 -17.59
C ASN A 102 -3.30 -17.42 -16.52
N HIS A 103 -4.61 -17.18 -16.49
CA HIS A 103 -5.52 -17.80 -15.52
C HIS A 103 -5.96 -19.18 -16.03
N ILE A 104 -5.67 -20.24 -15.25
CA ILE A 104 -5.94 -21.64 -15.63
C ILE A 104 -6.83 -22.33 -14.57
N GLY A 105 -7.11 -21.65 -13.45
CA GLY A 105 -7.77 -22.23 -12.28
C GLY A 105 -9.25 -21.86 -12.12
N LYS A 106 -9.92 -22.47 -11.14
CA LYS A 106 -11.25 -22.03 -10.67
C LYS A 106 -11.16 -20.96 -9.58
N GLU A 107 -9.97 -20.71 -9.06
CA GLU A 107 -9.76 -19.67 -8.05
C GLU A 107 -9.95 -18.28 -8.64
N TYR A 108 -10.09 -17.30 -7.75
CA TYR A 108 -10.16 -15.89 -8.11
C TYR A 108 -9.11 -15.48 -9.14
N ASP A 109 -9.57 -14.88 -10.22
CA ASP A 109 -8.76 -14.37 -11.32
C ASP A 109 -8.20 -12.99 -10.99
N ILE A 110 -6.92 -12.96 -10.58
CA ILE A 110 -6.24 -11.71 -10.20
C ILE A 110 -6.00 -10.77 -11.38
N SER A 111 -6.11 -11.24 -12.64
CA SER A 111 -5.93 -10.38 -13.82
C SER A 111 -6.95 -9.23 -13.87
N GLN A 112 -8.11 -9.45 -13.27
CA GLN A 112 -9.16 -8.45 -13.12
C GLN A 112 -8.81 -7.31 -12.14
N ASP A 113 -7.74 -7.48 -11.35
CA ASP A 113 -7.16 -6.46 -10.46
C ASP A 113 -5.85 -5.87 -11.01
N MET A 114 -5.57 -6.07 -12.30
CA MET A 114 -4.44 -5.44 -12.97
C MET A 114 -4.52 -3.90 -12.83
N LEU A 115 -3.41 -3.29 -12.41
CA LEU A 115 -3.28 -1.84 -12.30
C LEU A 115 -3.11 -1.25 -13.71
N THR A 116 -3.95 -0.29 -14.05
CA THR A 116 -3.84 0.48 -15.29
C THR A 116 -2.76 1.56 -15.17
N PRO A 117 -2.31 2.17 -16.28
CA PRO A 117 -1.41 3.31 -16.22
C PRO A 117 -1.93 4.47 -15.35
N GLN A 118 -3.24 4.72 -15.34
CA GLN A 118 -3.85 5.73 -14.48
C GLN A 118 -3.82 5.32 -13.01
N ASP A 119 -4.09 4.04 -12.69
CA ASP A 119 -4.01 3.55 -11.31
C ASP A 119 -2.58 3.76 -10.74
N TRP A 120 -1.54 3.58 -11.56
CA TRP A 120 -0.15 3.85 -11.15
C TRP A 120 0.10 5.32 -10.85
N ILE A 121 -0.40 6.24 -11.68
CA ILE A 121 -0.30 7.69 -11.44
C ILE A 121 -1.03 8.06 -10.14
N ASP A 122 -2.22 7.51 -9.92
CA ASP A 122 -3.01 7.79 -8.72
C ASP A 122 -2.32 7.23 -7.46
N LEU A 123 -1.63 6.09 -7.54
CA LEU A 123 -0.80 5.54 -6.47
C LEU A 123 0.38 6.47 -6.12
N GLU A 124 1.04 7.06 -7.11
CA GLU A 124 2.13 8.03 -6.91
C GLU A 124 1.61 9.29 -6.20
N HIS A 125 0.50 9.86 -6.68
CA HIS A 125 -0.15 11.01 -6.04
C HIS A 125 -0.57 10.71 -4.60
N PHE A 126 -1.21 9.55 -4.38
CA PHE A 126 -1.66 9.15 -3.06
C PHE A 126 -0.48 8.94 -2.09
N LEU A 127 0.63 8.37 -2.56
CA LEU A 127 1.85 8.27 -1.76
C LEU A 127 2.41 9.65 -1.43
N GLY A 128 2.38 10.60 -2.38
CA GLY A 128 2.74 12.00 -2.18
C GLY A 128 1.93 12.65 -1.05
N ILE A 129 0.61 12.50 -1.07
CA ILE A 129 -0.31 13.00 -0.03
C ILE A 129 0.02 12.38 1.34
N LEU A 130 0.31 11.08 1.40
CA LEU A 130 0.59 10.40 2.66
C LEU A 130 2.00 10.67 3.23
N LYS A 131 2.94 11.14 2.41
CA LYS A 131 4.35 11.32 2.79
C LYS A 131 4.56 12.34 3.92
N PRO A 132 3.93 13.53 3.91
CA PRO A 132 3.98 14.45 5.04
C PRO A 132 3.53 13.83 6.36
N PHE A 133 2.46 13.03 6.34
CA PHE A 133 1.96 12.32 7.53
C PHE A 133 2.96 11.28 8.05
N LYS A 134 3.61 10.54 7.14
CA LYS A 134 4.67 9.58 7.48
C LYS A 134 5.88 10.25 8.10
N ASP A 135 6.34 11.34 7.48
CA ASP A 135 7.51 12.08 7.94
C ASP A 135 7.28 12.74 9.30
N LEU A 136 6.08 13.30 9.50
CA LEU A 136 5.67 13.84 10.79
C LEU A 136 5.64 12.76 11.87
N THR A 137 4.98 11.62 11.61
CA THR A 137 4.88 10.52 12.58
C THR A 137 6.26 9.98 12.95
N ARG A 138 7.14 9.76 11.96
CA ARG A 138 8.52 9.34 12.18
C ARG A 138 9.32 10.36 13.00
N ARG A 139 9.13 11.67 12.77
CA ARG A 139 9.76 12.73 13.55
C ARG A 139 9.29 12.72 15.01
N MET A 140 7.99 12.54 15.25
CA MET A 140 7.42 12.46 16.59
C MET A 140 7.91 11.21 17.34
N GLU A 141 7.87 10.04 16.70
CA GLU A 141 8.40 8.78 17.25
C GLU A 141 9.91 8.86 17.53
N GLY A 142 10.68 9.51 16.66
CA GLY A 142 12.13 9.70 16.86
C GLY A 142 12.48 10.66 18.00
N ARG A 143 11.63 11.64 18.30
CA ARG A 143 11.79 12.56 19.45
C ARG A 143 11.39 11.92 20.77
N ALA A 144 10.36 11.07 20.75
CA ALA A 144 9.91 10.26 21.88
C ALA A 144 11.00 9.32 22.42
N ASN A 145 11.81 8.75 21.51
CA ASN A 145 12.85 7.77 21.86
C ASN A 145 14.19 8.39 22.29
N LYS A 146 14.28 9.72 22.47
CA LYS A 146 15.49 10.39 23.00
C LYS A 146 15.41 10.53 24.52
N ALA A 147 16.42 9.99 25.21
CA ALA A 147 16.57 10.15 26.66
C ALA A 147 16.56 11.65 27.06
N GLY A 148 15.63 12.03 27.95
CA GLY A 148 15.42 13.41 28.42
C GLY A 148 14.22 14.15 27.82
N LEU A 149 13.51 13.56 26.85
CA LEU A 149 12.25 14.08 26.29
C LEU A 149 11.04 13.18 26.60
N GLU A 150 11.22 12.19 27.48
CA GLU A 150 10.19 11.29 28.01
C GLU A 150 9.15 12.12 28.79
N GLY A 151 8.12 12.62 28.10
CA GLY A 151 7.09 13.48 28.67
C GLY A 151 6.73 14.70 27.82
N SER A 152 7.50 15.04 26.79
CA SER A 152 7.12 16.07 25.79
C SER A 152 6.08 15.56 24.77
N HIS A 153 5.37 14.50 25.09
CA HIS A 153 4.27 14.00 24.27
C HIS A 153 3.03 14.88 24.53
N GLY A 154 2.53 15.52 23.48
CA GLY A 154 1.15 15.99 23.47
C GLY A 154 0.92 17.43 23.92
N SER A 155 1.91 18.34 23.76
CA SER A 155 1.55 19.75 23.76
C SER A 155 0.63 20.00 22.56
N LEU A 156 -0.57 20.51 22.83
CA LEU A 156 -1.58 20.84 21.82
C LEU A 156 -0.97 21.67 20.67
N TYR A 157 0.01 22.51 21.02
CA TYR A 157 0.75 23.38 20.13
C TYR A 157 1.52 22.62 19.03
N GLU A 158 2.27 21.56 19.37
CA GLU A 158 3.00 20.77 18.37
C GLU A 158 2.05 20.02 17.43
N THR A 159 0.89 19.60 17.95
CA THR A 159 -0.16 18.98 17.14
C THR A 159 -0.79 20.00 16.20
N ILE A 160 -1.05 21.23 16.67
CA ILE A 160 -1.61 22.33 15.87
C ILE A 160 -0.64 22.76 14.76
N GLU A 161 0.64 23.01 15.05
CA GLU A 161 1.61 23.39 14.01
C GLU A 161 1.76 22.29 12.94
N SER A 162 1.71 21.02 13.37
CA SER A 162 1.80 19.90 12.45
C SER A 162 0.54 19.77 11.58
N LEU A 163 -0.64 20.00 12.15
CA LEU A 163 -1.91 20.04 11.41
C LEU A 163 -1.96 21.23 10.43
N ASP A 164 -1.40 22.39 10.79
CA ASP A 164 -1.34 23.56 9.92
C ASP A 164 -0.41 23.35 8.71
N VAL A 165 0.71 22.67 8.90
CA VAL A 165 1.58 22.25 7.79
C VAL A 165 0.85 21.25 6.89
N LEU A 166 0.18 20.26 7.47
CA LEU A 166 -0.61 19.27 6.72
C LEU A 166 -1.75 19.91 5.92
N PHE A 167 -2.43 20.90 6.49
CA PHE A 167 -3.51 21.61 5.83
C PHE A 167 -3.01 22.40 4.61
N LYS A 168 -1.84 23.05 4.71
CA LYS A 168 -1.24 23.78 3.59
C LYS A 168 -0.85 22.86 2.43
N GLU A 169 -0.20 21.73 2.73
CA GLU A 169 0.18 20.75 1.70
C GLU A 169 -1.04 20.19 0.96
N LEU A 170 -2.17 19.98 1.67
CA LEU A 170 -3.42 19.53 1.07
C LEU A 170 -4.10 20.61 0.20
N GLN A 171 -3.93 21.89 0.54
CA GLN A 171 -4.46 23.01 -0.26
C GLN A 171 -3.64 23.26 -1.53
N GLU A 172 -2.34 22.96 -1.52
CA GLU A 172 -1.45 23.13 -2.67
C GLU A 172 -1.50 21.97 -3.66
N ALA A 173 -2.01 20.80 -3.23
CA ALA A 173 -2.14 19.59 -4.05
C ALA A 173 -3.49 19.46 -4.80
N GLY A 174 -4.42 20.41 -4.64
CA GLY A 174 -5.73 20.46 -5.31
C GLY A 174 -5.82 21.56 -6.35
#